data_AF-A0A497SJL8-F1
#
_entry.id   AF-A0A497SJL8-F1
#
_cell.length_a   1.000
_cell.length_b   1.000
_cell.length_c   1.000
_cell.angle_alpha   90.00
_cell.angle_beta   90.00
_cell.angle_gamma   90.00
#
_symmetry.space_group_name_H-M   'P 1'
#
loop_
_entity.id
_entity.type
_entity.pdbx_description
1 polymer ?
#
loop_
_entity_poly.entity_id
_entity_poly.type
_entity_poly.pdbx_seq_one_letter_code
_entity_poly.pdbx_strand_id
1 'polypeptide(L)' 'MIVGGSSLSDVDRRVLDILANQLLVNKTELVRKLGSNGVGTSLDKLMNMGFVDKVESLGICYVITQQGIRAMKGS' A
#
# COMPACT_ATOMS: atom_id res chain seq x y z
N MET A 1 22.33 -2.20 7.60
CA MET A 1 21.30 -2.21 8.67
C MET A 1 19.96 -2.43 7.97
N ILE A 2 19.48 -3.67 7.91
CA ILE A 2 18.16 -3.98 7.33
C ILE A 2 17.20 -4.01 8.51
N VAL A 3 16.34 -3.00 8.59
CA VAL A 3 15.37 -2.84 9.66
C VAL A 3 14.22 -3.83 9.45
N GLY A 4 14.03 -4.74 10.40
CA GLY A 4 12.75 -5.35 10.77
C GLY A 4 12.02 -6.19 9.71
N GLY A 5 12.17 -7.52 9.79
CA GLY A 5 11.39 -8.49 9.03
C GLY A 5 9.93 -8.60 9.48
N SER A 6 9.09 -7.63 9.13
CA SER A 6 7.65 -7.85 9.06
C SER A 6 7.32 -8.35 7.65
N SER A 7 7.17 -9.67 7.50
CA SER A 7 6.65 -10.26 6.26
C SER A 7 5.37 -9.54 5.85
N LEU A 8 5.30 -9.10 4.59
CA LEU A 8 4.09 -8.50 4.03
C LEU A 8 3.00 -9.57 4.05
N SER A 9 1.82 -9.23 4.57
CA SER A 9 0.65 -10.09 4.43
C SER A 9 0.19 -10.11 2.97
N ASP A 10 -0.68 -11.06 2.63
CA ASP A 10 -1.27 -11.11 1.29
C ASP A 10 -2.10 -9.86 0.98
N VAL A 11 -2.75 -9.28 2.00
CA VAL A 11 -3.47 -8.01 1.84
C VAL A 11 -2.48 -6.87 1.55
N ASP A 12 -1.34 -6.81 2.26
CA ASP A 12 -0.32 -5.79 2.02
C ASP A 12 0.23 -5.88 0.59
N ARG A 13 0.56 -7.09 0.13
CA ARG A 13 1.04 -7.33 -1.24
C ARG A 13 0.02 -6.91 -2.29
N ARG A 14 -1.25 -7.27 -2.09
CA ARG A 14 -2.33 -6.90 -3.03
C ARG A 14 -2.61 -5.39 -3.02
N VAL A 15 -2.50 -4.71 -1.89
CA VAL A 15 -2.59 -3.24 -1.84
C VAL A 15 -1.47 -2.62 -2.68
N LEU A 16 -0.22 -3.06 -2.48
CA LEU A 16 0.92 -2.54 -3.25
C LEU A 16 0.78 -2.82 -4.75
N ASP A 17 0.31 -4.00 -5.14
CA ASP A 17 0.06 -4.36 -6.54
C ASP A 17 -0.99 -3.44 -7.19
N ILE A 18 -2.10 -3.16 -6.50
CA ILE A 18 -3.12 -2.21 -7.00
C ILE A 18 -2.51 -0.81 -7.17
N LEU A 19 -1.78 -0.32 -6.17
CA LEU A 19 -1.20 1.03 -6.20
C LEU A 19 -0.06 1.18 -7.22
N ALA A 20 0.61 0.09 -7.59
CA ALA A 20 1.62 0.10 -8.64
C ALA A 20 1.03 0.17 -10.05
N ASN A 21 -0.16 -0.39 -10.24
CA ASN A 21 -0.84 -0.44 -11.54
C ASN A 21 -1.89 0.66 -11.73
N GLN A 22 -2.32 1.32 -10.65
CA GLN A 22 -3.37 2.33 -10.66
C GLN A 22 -2.95 3.54 -9.83
N LEU A 23 -2.94 4.71 -10.48
CA LEU A 23 -2.64 5.98 -9.82
C LEU A 23 -3.88 6.49 -9.07
N LEU A 24 -3.63 7.17 -7.95
CA LEU A 24 -4.64 7.92 -7.18
C LEU A 24 -5.84 7.08 -6.71
N VAL A 25 -5.58 5.89 -6.15
CA VAL A 25 -6.63 5.01 -5.62
C VAL A 25 -6.97 5.41 -4.18
N ASN A 26 -8.26 5.50 -3.86
CA ASN A 26 -8.71 5.79 -2.50
C ASN A 26 -8.98 4.53 -1.66
N LYS A 27 -9.18 4.69 -0.34
CA LYS A 27 -9.42 3.57 0.59
C LYS A 27 -10.68 2.77 0.22
N THR A 28 -11.75 3.45 -0.19
CA THR A 28 -13.03 2.81 -0.54
C THR A 28 -12.89 1.90 -1.76
N GLU A 29 -12.14 2.34 -2.77
CA GLU A 29 -11.81 1.53 -3.95
C GLU A 29 -10.95 0.32 -3.60
N LEU A 30 -9.95 0.50 -2.73
CA LEU A 30 -9.12 -0.62 -2.26
C LEU A 30 -9.97 -1.66 -1.52
N VAL A 31 -10.84 -1.25 -0.60
CA VAL A 31 -11.76 -2.16 0.10
C VAL A 31 -12.66 -2.90 -0.89
N ARG A 32 -13.23 -2.19 -1.88
CA ARG A 32 -14.09 -2.79 -2.91
C ARG A 32 -13.35 -3.81 -3.78
N LYS A 33 -12.11 -3.51 -4.19
CA LYS A 33 -11.29 -4.39 -5.04
C LYS A 33 -10.76 -5.61 -4.29
N LEU A 34 -10.42 -5.44 -3.02
CA LEU A 34 -9.81 -6.49 -2.21
C LEU A 34 -10.85 -7.37 -1.51
N GLY A 35 -12.07 -6.88 -1.33
CA GLY A 35 -13.13 -7.56 -0.58
C GLY A 35 -12.78 -7.75 0.89
N SER A 36 -11.91 -6.89 1.44
CA SER A 36 -11.33 -7.06 2.77
C SER A 36 -11.49 -5.80 3.62
N ASN A 37 -11.90 -6.00 4.88
CA ASN A 37 -11.97 -4.94 5.88
C ASN A 37 -10.57 -4.60 6.47
N GLY A 38 -9.54 -5.39 6.17
CA GLY A 38 -8.17 -5.21 6.67
C GLY A 38 -7.36 -4.10 5.96
N VAL A 39 -7.92 -3.49 4.91
CA VAL A 39 -7.22 -2.49 4.09
C VAL A 39 -6.73 -1.28 4.89
N GLY A 40 -7.48 -0.84 5.91
CA GLY A 40 -7.06 0.27 6.77
C GLY A 40 -5.74 -0.02 7.48
N THR A 41 -5.67 -1.16 8.18
CA THR A 41 -4.47 -1.59 8.89
C THR A 41 -3.29 -1.82 7.95
N SER A 42 -3.53 -2.37 6.76
CA SER A 42 -2.50 -2.54 5.74
C SER A 42 -1.97 -1.20 5.23
N LEU A 43 -2.83 -0.21 4.98
CA LEU A 43 -2.39 1.12 4.57
C LEU A 43 -1.54 1.79 5.66
N ASP A 44 -2.00 1.76 6.92
CA ASP A 44 -1.25 2.33 8.04
C ASP A 44 0.13 1.68 8.20
N LYS A 45 0.19 0.35 8.09
CA LYS A 45 1.44 -0.41 8.11
C LYS A 45 2.36 -0.01 6.94
N LEU A 46 1.84 0.00 5.71
CA LEU A 46 2.63 0.30 4.51
C LEU A 46 3.14 1.75 4.47
N MET A 47 2.36 2.70 5.01
CA MET A 47 2.80 4.08 5.21
C MET A 47 3.93 4.16 6.23
N ASN A 48 3.82 3.47 7.37
CA ASN A 48 4.88 3.40 8.37
C ASN A 48 6.18 2.77 7.85
N MET A 49 6.08 1.88 6.85
CA MET A 49 7.23 1.28 6.17
C MET A 49 7.82 2.18 5.05
N GLY A 50 7.18 3.30 4.72
CA GLY A 50 7.57 4.18 3.62
C GLY A 50 7.27 3.60 2.24
N PHE A 51 6.38 2.61 2.13
CA PHE A 51 6.03 1.95 0.87
C PHE A 51 4.86 2.62 0.15
N VAL A 52 4.04 3.36 0.88
CA VAL A 52 2.87 4.09 0.38
C VAL A 52 2.86 5.48 0.98
N ASP A 53 2.54 6.49 0.17
CA ASP A 53 2.27 7.85 0.62
C ASP A 53 0.77 8.16 0.52
N LYS A 54 0.31 9.01 1.43
CA LYS A 54 -1.03 9.59 1.41
C LYS A 54 -0.97 10.95 0.70
N VAL A 55 -1.79 11.13 -0.32
CA VAL A 55 -1.90 12.38 -1.08
C VAL A 55 -3.28 12.97 -0.87
N GLU A 56 -3.32 14.23 -0.41
CA GLU A 56 -4.54 15.01 -0.23
C GLU A 56 -4.62 16.07 -1.32
N SER A 57 -5.53 15.90 -2.28
CA SER A 57 -5.76 16.88 -3.36
C SER A 57 -7.25 17.20 -3.47
N LEU A 58 -8.03 16.36 -4.18
CA LEU A 58 -9.50 16.43 -4.25
C LEU A 58 -10.19 15.45 -3.27
N GLY A 59 -9.38 14.75 -2.48
CA GLY A 59 -9.74 13.66 -1.57
C GLY A 59 -8.46 12.94 -1.13
N ILE A 60 -8.61 11.92 -0.29
CA ILE A 60 -7.49 11.09 0.18
C ILE A 60 -7.25 9.97 -0.82
N CYS A 61 -6.09 10.02 -1.48
CA CYS A 61 -5.59 8.94 -2.33
C CYS A 61 -4.31 8.36 -1.74
N TYR A 62 -4.00 7.13 -2.13
CA TYR A 62 -2.77 6.45 -1.76
C TYR A 62 -1.95 6.19 -3.01
N VAL A 63 -0.64 6.40 -2.92
CA VAL A 63 0.30 6.19 -4.03
C VAL A 63 1.45 5.32 -3.55
N ILE A 64 1.90 4.38 -4.37
CA ILE A 64 3.07 3.58 -4.05
C ILE A 64 4.34 4.44 -4.18
N THR A 65 5.29 4.27 -3.27
CA THR A 65 6.59 4.94 -3.34
C THR A 65 7.58 4.12 -4.16
N GLN A 66 8.70 4.75 -4.54
CA GLN A 66 9.84 4.03 -5.14
C GLN A 66 10.36 2.91 -4.25
N GLN A 67 10.33 3.09 -2.92
CA GLN A 67 10.72 2.07 -1.96
C GLN A 67 9.74 0.90 -1.95
N GLY A 68 8.43 1.19 -2.00
CA GLY A 68 7.40 0.15 -2.11
C GLY A 68 7.55 -0.69 -3.38
N ILE A 69 7.83 -0.06 -4.52
CA ILE A 69 8.09 -0.78 -5.79
C ILE A 69 9.31 -1.70 -5.66
N ARG A 70 10.40 -1.24 -5.03
CA ARG A 70 11.60 -2.06 -4.81
C ARG A 70 11.33 -3.24 -3.88
N ALA A 71 10.53 -3.03 -2.83
CA ALA A 71 10.15 -4.08 -1.90
C ALA A 71 9.38 -5.22 -2.58
N MET A 72 8.51 -4.90 -3.55
CA MET A 72 7.79 -5.91 -4.33
C MET A 72 8.70 -6.72 -5.28
N LYS A 73 9.77 -6.11 -5.82
CA LYS A 73 10.68 -6.77 -6.77
C LYS A 73 11.73 -7.66 -6.11
N GLY A 74 12.00 -7.45 -4.81
CA GLY A 74 13.02 -8.16 -4.04
C GLY A 74 12.50 -9.28 -3.12
N SER A 75 11.25 -9.71 -3.30
CA SER A 75 10.61 -10.80 -2.53
C SER A 75 10.69 -12.13 -3.25
#